data_AF-A0A948KMS1-F1
#
_entry.id   AF-A0A948KMS1-F1
#
_cell.length_a   1.000
_cell.length_b   1.000
_cell.length_c   1.000
_cell.angle_alpha   90.00
_cell.angle_beta   90.00
_cell.angle_gamma   90.00
#
_symmetry.space_group_name_H-M   'P 1'
#
loop_
_entity.id
_entity.type
_entity.pdbx_description
1 polymer ?
#
loop_
_entity_poly.entity_id
_entity_poly.type
_entity_poly.pdbx_seq_one_letter_code
_entity_poly.pdbx_strand_id
1 'polypeptide(L)'
;MKKTLLILTFAGLLLAAPACPPGRAASWSGVDETVIEKFAEKAGRTAREPFINTDQGDLLLFVFLVAGMVGGFIGGYNFRVLFPPRRGVGDEKHV
;
A
#
# COMPACT_ATOMS: atom_id res chain seq x y z
N MET A 1 20.77 26.58 -9.89
CA MET A 1 19.59 27.03 -9.12
C MET A 1 18.49 25.98 -9.05
N LYS A 2 17.99 25.43 -10.18
CA LYS A 2 16.91 24.40 -10.16
C LYS A 2 17.29 23.11 -9.41
N LYS A 3 18.53 22.65 -9.54
CA LYS A 3 19.05 21.46 -8.83
C LYS A 3 19.11 21.67 -7.31
N THR A 4 19.48 22.87 -6.87
CA THR A 4 19.55 23.24 -5.45
C THR A 4 18.16 23.31 -4.83
N LEU A 5 17.17 23.81 -5.56
CA LEU A 5 15.77 23.84 -5.13
C LEU A 5 15.19 22.43 -4.98
N LEU A 6 15.55 21.51 -5.88
CA LEU A 6 15.08 20.12 -5.87
C LEU A 6 15.70 19.30 -4.72
N ILE A 7 16.96 19.58 -4.38
CA ILE A 7 17.62 18.99 -3.20
C ILE A 7 17.00 19.51 -1.91
N LEU A 8 16.64 20.79 -1.85
CA LEU A 8 15.98 21.41 -0.69
C LEU A 8 14.56 20.88 -0.48
N THR A 9 13.79 20.67 -1.54
CA THR A 9 12.45 20.05 -1.42
C THR A 9 12.53 18.58 -1.03
N PHE A 10 13.51 17.82 -1.55
CA PHE A 10 13.70 16.43 -1.16
C PHE A 10 14.21 16.30 0.30
N ALA A 11 15.12 17.17 0.72
CA ALA A 11 15.57 17.25 2.11
C ALA A 11 14.46 17.70 3.07
N GLY A 12 13.63 18.66 2.66
CA GLY A 12 12.45 19.07 3.42
C GLY A 12 11.40 17.96 3.55
N LEU A 13 11.23 17.14 2.52
CA LEU A 13 10.35 15.96 2.55
C LEU A 13 10.90 14.84 3.45
N LEU A 14 12.21 14.64 3.49
CA LEU A 14 12.87 13.70 4.42
C LEU A 14 12.83 14.17 5.89
N LEU A 15 12.91 15.48 6.12
CA LEU A 15 12.81 16.10 7.45
C LEU A 15 11.36 16.22 7.96
N ALA A 16 10.37 16.09 7.06
CA ALA A 16 8.95 16.01 7.38
C ALA A 16 8.46 14.56 7.59
N ALA A 17 9.37 13.64 7.94
CA ALA A 17 8.95 12.37 8.55
C ALA A 17 8.04 12.71 9.74
N PRO A 18 6.85 12.11 9.87
CA PRO A 18 5.96 12.47 10.95
C PRO A 18 6.67 12.10 12.24
N ALA A 19 7.00 13.10 13.05
CA ALA A 19 7.18 12.94 14.49
C ALA A 19 5.80 12.60 15.08
N CYS A 20 5.23 11.48 14.65
CA CYS A 20 4.08 10.88 15.28
C CYS A 20 4.67 10.24 16.54
N PRO A 21 4.36 10.75 17.74
CA PRO A 21 4.61 9.94 18.93
C PRO A 21 3.94 8.59 18.68
N PRO A 22 4.54 7.45 19.09
CA PRO A 22 3.85 6.17 19.01
C PRO A 22 2.59 6.31 19.87
N GLY A 23 1.48 6.65 19.22
CA GLY A 23 0.18 6.59 19.84
C GLY A 23 0.06 5.15 20.29
N ARG A 24 -0.05 4.92 21.60
CA ARG A 24 -0.48 3.63 22.10
C ARG A 24 -1.76 3.32 21.34
N ALA A 25 -1.66 2.43 20.36
CA ALA A 25 -2.79 1.97 19.61
C ALA A 25 -3.74 1.41 20.66
N ALA A 26 -4.81 2.15 20.97
CA ALA A 26 -5.93 1.57 21.67
C ALA A 26 -6.28 0.33 20.84
N SER A 27 -6.18 -0.86 21.46
CA SER A 27 -6.43 -2.13 20.79
C SER A 27 -7.83 -2.06 20.21
N TRP A 28 -7.92 -1.78 18.92
CA TRP A 28 -9.20 -1.72 18.24
C TRP A 28 -9.65 -3.17 18.16
N SER A 29 -10.62 -3.55 18.98
CA SER A 29 -11.17 -4.91 18.96
C SER A 29 -11.68 -5.18 17.55
N GLY A 30 -11.34 -6.35 17.03
CA GLY A 30 -11.65 -6.74 15.66
C GLY A 30 -13.17 -6.69 15.43
N VAL A 31 -13.56 -6.30 14.23
CA VAL A 31 -14.97 -6.44 13.79
C VAL A 31 -15.42 -7.91 13.90
N ASP A 32 -14.48 -8.83 13.73
CA ASP A 32 -14.69 -10.27 13.87
C ASP A 32 -15.14 -10.66 15.29
N GLU A 33 -14.41 -10.21 16.31
CA GLU A 33 -14.74 -10.46 17.73
C GLU A 33 -16.08 -9.83 18.13
N THR A 34 -16.35 -8.61 17.69
CA THR A 34 -17.51 -7.85 18.18
C THR A 34 -18.84 -8.24 17.52
N VAL A 35 -18.78 -8.69 16.27
CA VAL A 35 -19.96 -8.93 15.43
C VAL A 35 -20.02 -10.38 14.98
N ILE A 36 -18.95 -10.91 14.38
CA ILE A 36 -18.99 -12.19 13.68
C ILE A 36 -19.13 -13.35 14.66
N GLU A 37 -18.43 -13.32 15.80
CA GLU A 37 -18.58 -14.35 16.85
C GLU A 37 -20.03 -14.47 17.34
N LYS A 38 -20.72 -13.34 17.58
CA LYS A 38 -22.12 -13.33 18.03
C LYS A 38 -23.08 -13.95 17.01
N PHE A 39 -22.77 -13.83 15.72
CA PHE A 39 -23.57 -14.45 14.66
C PHE A 39 -23.19 -15.92 14.45
N ALA A 40 -21.91 -16.27 14.60
CA ALA A 40 -21.40 -17.64 14.47
C ALA A 40 -21.92 -18.54 15.61
N GLU A 41 -21.95 -18.03 16.85
CA GLU A 41 -22.55 -18.72 18.00
C GLU A 41 -24.04 -18.98 17.81
N LYS A 42 -24.80 -17.98 17.32
CA LYS A 42 -26.22 -18.14 16.98
C LYS A 42 -26.45 -19.17 15.87
N ALA A 43 -25.46 -19.37 15.01
CA ALA A 43 -25.48 -20.37 13.94
C ALA A 43 -24.91 -21.75 14.35
N GLY A 44 -24.53 -21.93 15.63
CA GLY A 44 -23.99 -23.19 16.15
C GLY A 44 -22.59 -23.54 15.63
N ARG A 45 -21.85 -22.56 15.10
CA ARG A 45 -20.47 -22.71 14.65
C ARG A 45 -19.57 -21.97 15.63
N THR A 46 -18.86 -22.69 16.48
CA THR A 46 -17.86 -22.09 17.38
C THR A 46 -16.73 -21.50 16.56
N ALA A 47 -16.29 -20.29 16.91
CA ALA A 47 -15.13 -19.65 16.31
C ALA A 47 -13.93 -20.61 16.40
N ARG A 48 -13.28 -20.85 15.26
CA ARG A 48 -12.11 -21.71 15.16
C ARG A 48 -10.89 -20.81 15.05
N GLU A 49 -9.83 -21.14 15.77
CA GLU A 49 -8.56 -20.43 15.60
C GLU A 49 -8.10 -20.46 14.13
N PRO A 50 -7.70 -19.31 13.57
CA PRO A 50 -7.17 -19.25 12.22
C PRO A 50 -5.98 -20.18 12.07
N PHE A 51 -5.96 -20.98 11.00
CA PHE A 51 -4.81 -21.86 10.71
C PHE A 51 -3.53 -21.09 10.42
N ILE A 52 -3.66 -19.84 9.94
CA ILE A 52 -2.56 -18.93 9.67
C ILE A 52 -2.97 -17.61 10.30
N ASN A 53 -2.32 -17.25 11.41
CA ASN A 53 -2.50 -15.95 12.05
C ASN A 53 -1.73 -14.90 11.24
N THR A 54 -2.31 -14.37 10.17
CA THR A 54 -1.77 -13.22 9.42
C THR A 54 -1.67 -11.96 10.24
N ASP A 55 -2.44 -11.90 11.33
CA ASP A 55 -2.62 -10.72 12.16
C ASP A 55 -1.61 -10.67 13.32
N GLN A 56 -0.91 -11.80 13.58
CA GLN A 56 0.15 -11.88 14.57
C GLN A 56 1.51 -11.70 13.92
N GLY A 57 2.13 -10.54 14.17
CA GLY A 57 3.47 -10.19 13.69
C GLY A 57 3.46 -9.45 12.36
N ASP A 58 4.49 -9.66 11.54
CA ASP A 58 4.77 -8.84 10.36
C ASP A 58 4.59 -9.59 9.02
N LEU A 59 3.99 -10.79 9.06
CA LEU A 59 3.85 -11.66 7.89
C LEU A 59 2.99 -11.02 6.80
N LEU A 60 1.84 -10.45 7.19
CA LEU A 60 0.96 -9.76 6.24
C LEU A 60 1.66 -8.56 5.62
N LEU A 61 2.36 -7.76 6.43
CA LEU A 61 3.09 -6.59 5.96
C LEU A 61 4.23 -6.99 5.01
N PHE A 62 4.93 -8.09 5.31
CA PHE A 62 5.97 -8.66 4.46
C PHE A 62 5.42 -9.10 3.09
N VAL A 63 4.28 -9.79 3.06
CA VAL A 63 3.64 -10.20 1.80
C VAL A 63 3.21 -8.97 1.00
N PHE A 64 2.64 -7.95 1.66
CA PHE A 64 2.30 -6.68 1.03
C PHE A 64 3.52 -5.97 0.44
N LEU A 65 4.65 -5.96 1.16
CA LEU A 65 5.90 -5.39 0.67
C LEU A 65 6.39 -6.09 -0.61
N VAL A 66 6.41 -7.43 -0.60
CA VAL A 66 6.85 -8.21 -1.77
C VAL A 66 5.90 -8.01 -2.94
N ALA A 67 4.59 -8.05 -2.71
CA ALA A 67 3.58 -7.83 -3.73
C ALA A 67 3.69 -6.41 -4.33
N GLY A 68 3.87 -5.40 -3.49
CA GLY A 68 4.07 -4.01 -3.90
C GLY A 68 5.36 -3.82 -4.70
N MET A 69 6.45 -4.46 -4.28
CA MET A 69 7.72 -4.45 -5.00
C MET A 69 7.59 -5.05 -6.40
N VAL A 70 7.00 -6.25 -6.50
CA VAL A 70 6.80 -6.94 -7.79
C VAL A 70 5.84 -6.15 -8.68
N GLY A 71 4.69 -5.72 -8.15
CA GLY A 71 3.69 -4.96 -8.89
C GLY A 71 4.23 -3.60 -9.35
N GLY A 72 4.96 -2.90 -8.48
CA GLY A 72 5.63 -1.64 -8.81
C GLY A 72 6.70 -1.80 -9.88
N PHE A 73 7.49 -2.88 -9.82
CA PHE A 73 8.51 -3.17 -10.83
C PHE A 73 7.89 -3.50 -12.20
N ILE A 74 6.87 -4.37 -12.22
CA ILE A 74 6.16 -4.74 -13.46
C ILE A 74 5.44 -3.53 -14.06
N GLY A 75 4.71 -2.76 -13.24
CA GLY A 75 4.01 -1.55 -13.67
C GLY A 75 4.98 -0.48 -14.17
N GLY A 76 6.12 -0.31 -13.50
CA GLY A 76 7.18 0.59 -13.90
C GLY A 76 7.83 0.19 -15.23
N TYR A 77 8.13 -1.10 -15.42
CA TYR A 77 8.69 -1.60 -16.68
C TYR A 77 7.72 -1.40 -17.85
N ASN A 78 6.43 -1.64 -17.62
CA ASN A 78 5.37 -1.49 -18.63
C ASN A 78 4.79 -0.08 -18.69
N PHE A 79 5.42 0.91 -18.05
CA PHE A 79 4.88 2.26 -17.95
C PHE A 79 4.56 2.89 -19.31
N ARG A 80 5.39 2.64 -20.34
CA ARG A 80 5.14 3.17 -21.69
C ARG A 80 3.96 2.50 -22.42
N VAL A 81 3.60 1.28 -22.03
CA VAL A 81 2.43 0.58 -22.57
C VAL A 81 1.16 1.07 -21.88
N LEU A 82 1.24 1.33 -20.57
CA LEU A 82 0.15 1.88 -19.77
C LEU A 82 -0.10 3.37 -20.06
N PHE A 83 0.97 4.13 -20.30
CA PHE A 83 0.95 5.56 -20.58
C PHE A 83 1.71 5.84 -21.88
N PRO A 84 1.16 5.47 -23.04
CA PRO A 84 1.77 5.75 -24.32
C PRO A 84 1.92 7.27 -24.51
N PRO A 85 3.03 7.75 -25.09
CA PRO A 85 3.19 9.16 -25.42
C PRO A 85 2.03 9.59 -26.33
N ARG A 86 1.42 10.74 -26.04
CA ARG A 86 0.47 11.34 -26.99
C ARG A 86 1.23 11.65 -28.27
N ARG A 87 0.91 10.95 -29.37
CA ARG A 87 1.33 11.35 -30.71
C ARG A 87 0.78 12.76 -30.95
N GLY A 88 1.68 13.72 -31.18
CA GLY A 88 1.29 15.05 -31.60
C GLY A 88 0.60 14.95 -32.95
N VAL A 89 -0.56 15.58 -33.08
CA VAL A 89 -1.24 15.80 -34.36
C VAL A 89 -0.31 16.68 -35.21
N GLY A 90 0.50 16.06 -36.07
CA GLY A 90 1.53 16.76 -36.85
C GLY A 90 2.48 15.86 -37.64
N ASP A 91 2.58 14.57 -37.31
CA ASP A 91 3.52 13.62 -37.94
C ASP A 91 2.95 12.91 -39.19
N GLU A 92 2.00 13.53 -39.89
CA GLU A 92 1.32 12.94 -41.06
C GLU A 92 1.67 13.64 -42.39
N LYS A 93 2.70 14.51 -42.43
CA LYS A 93 2.98 15.33 -43.62
C LYS A 93 4.23 15.01 -44.44
N HIS A 94 5.04 14.01 -44.11
CA HIS A 94 6.21 13.68 -44.93
C HIS A 94 6.47 12.18 -45.04
N VAL A 95 5.72 11.51 -45.92
CA VAL A 95 6.18 10.34 -46.70
C VAL A 95 5.75 10.56 -48.15
#